data_AF-A0A453LA87-F1
#
_entry.id   AF-A0A453LA87-F1
#
_cell.length_a   1.000
_cell.length_b   1.000
_cell.length_c   1.000
_cell.angle_alpha   90.00
_cell.angle_beta   90.00
_cell.angle_gamma   90.00
#
_symmetry.space_group_name_H-M   'P 1'
#
loop_
_entity.id
_entity.type
_entity.pdbx_description
1 polymer ?
#
loop_
_entity_poly.entity_id
_entity_poly.type
_entity_poly.pdbx_seq_one_letter_code
_entity_poly.pdbx_strand_id
1 'polypeptide(L)'
;MSQSTISISLSLFRMNTTDCSAPDSCECNNLWGTISDTRKSRDDYTAYAEACFKSFGDRVKHWVTVNEPNIETIGGLDSGVLPPQRCSHPFGNCTRGDSTTEPYIAAHHLLLAHASAVSLYRAKYQATQRGQIGITLLGWWHEPATDSSEDAAAATRMNDFHIGWFMHPLVYGDYPAVMRSRVGARLPDFTAEQSKKLPGSFDFAGFNHYLVVRARAHDSAFNTKQRDYYADAYAIASKYLVLRIRCSHLSLFEKCVITDASQPHLTNMHHFLAWVQIRSMISKRYLYIKHKPSGFISND
;
A
#
# COMPACT_ATOMS: atom_id res chain seq x y z
N MET A 1 -3.14 24.76 31.84
CA MET A 1 -3.24 24.92 30.37
C MET A 1 -2.60 23.70 29.72
N SER A 2 -3.40 22.83 29.12
CA SER A 2 -2.90 21.71 28.30
C SER A 2 -2.36 22.31 27.01
N GLN A 3 -1.04 22.38 26.84
CA GLN A 3 -0.46 22.73 25.53
C GLN A 3 -0.78 21.58 24.56
N SER A 4 -1.63 21.86 23.57
CA SER A 4 -1.87 20.97 22.44
C SER A 4 -0.57 20.87 21.63
N THR A 5 0.21 19.82 21.84
CA THR A 5 1.41 19.59 21.03
C THR A 5 1.00 19.02 19.67
N ILE A 6 1.29 19.74 18.58
CA ILE A 6 1.14 19.23 17.21
C ILE A 6 2.22 18.16 16.99
N SER A 7 1.82 16.91 16.71
CA SER A 7 2.74 15.84 16.35
C SER A 7 3.07 15.91 14.85
N ILE A 8 4.35 15.92 14.50
CA ILE A 8 4.80 15.97 13.09
C ILE A 8 4.99 14.53 12.58
N SER A 9 4.32 14.22 11.47
CA SER A 9 4.54 13.01 10.67
C SER A 9 5.20 13.39 9.35
N LEU A 10 6.24 12.68 8.94
CA LEU A 10 6.97 12.97 7.69
C LEU A 10 6.98 11.73 6.78
N SER A 11 6.59 11.93 5.51
CA SER A 11 6.80 10.94 4.45
C SER A 11 8.15 11.20 3.79
N LEU A 12 9.03 10.20 3.80
CA LEU A 12 10.36 10.27 3.21
C LEU A 12 10.27 10.26 1.68
N PHE A 13 9.38 9.44 1.11
CA PHE A 13 9.18 9.40 -0.34
C PHE A 13 7.72 9.55 -0.72
N ARG A 14 7.49 10.38 -1.73
CA ARG A 14 6.24 10.55 -2.46
C ARG A 14 6.60 10.99 -3.87
N MET A 15 6.15 10.26 -4.89
CA MET A 15 6.24 10.74 -6.26
C MET A 15 5.41 12.02 -6.41
N ASN A 16 6.06 13.07 -6.88
CA ASN A 16 5.40 14.31 -7.24
C ASN A 16 5.58 14.58 -8.73
N THR A 17 4.51 15.04 -9.37
CA THR A 17 4.48 15.31 -10.82
C THR A 17 5.38 16.50 -11.21
N THR A 18 5.64 17.42 -10.28
CA THR A 18 6.53 18.56 -10.52
C THR A 18 8.00 18.17 -10.50
N ASP A 19 8.40 17.21 -9.67
CA ASP A 19 9.81 16.84 -9.50
C ASP A 19 10.35 16.03 -10.68
N CYS A 20 9.49 15.41 -11.49
CA CYS A 20 9.88 14.67 -12.71
C CYS A 20 9.67 15.44 -14.03
N SER A 21 9.35 16.74 -13.98
CA SER A 21 9.19 17.57 -15.18
C SER A 21 10.52 17.90 -15.87
N ALA A 22 11.66 17.67 -15.20
CA ALA A 22 12.99 17.71 -15.77
C ALA A 22 13.53 16.28 -15.98
N PRO A 23 14.00 15.91 -17.19
CA PRO A 23 14.50 14.56 -17.49
C PRO A 23 15.70 14.10 -16.63
N ASP A 24 16.33 15.01 -15.88
CA ASP A 24 17.54 14.77 -15.10
C ASP A 24 17.39 15.01 -13.58
N SER A 25 16.18 15.13 -13.05
CA SER A 25 16.02 15.32 -11.60
C SER A 25 16.44 14.08 -10.80
N CYS A 26 17.31 14.28 -9.81
CA CYS A 26 17.87 13.22 -8.95
C CYS A 26 16.78 12.37 -8.26
N GLU A 27 15.61 12.93 -7.94
CA GLU A 27 14.54 12.19 -7.26
C GLU A 27 13.85 11.16 -8.17
N CYS A 28 13.71 11.46 -9.46
CA CYS A 28 13.08 10.56 -10.42
C CYS A 28 14.09 9.55 -10.98
N ASN A 29 15.36 9.95 -11.12
CA ASN A 29 16.40 9.07 -11.66
C ASN A 29 17.03 8.10 -10.63
N ASN A 30 17.03 8.41 -9.33
CA ASN A 30 17.75 7.56 -8.36
C ASN A 30 16.91 6.40 -7.76
N LEU A 31 15.58 6.53 -7.70
CA LEU A 31 14.70 5.41 -7.31
C LEU A 31 14.14 4.66 -8.53
N TRP A 32 13.92 5.36 -9.65
CA TRP A 32 13.25 4.81 -10.84
C TRP A 32 14.10 4.80 -12.11
N GLY A 33 15.06 5.73 -12.25
CA GLY A 33 15.99 5.77 -13.39
C GLY A 33 17.00 4.62 -13.41
N THR A 34 17.15 3.89 -12.30
CA THR A 34 17.95 2.66 -12.21
C THR A 34 17.13 1.47 -11.70
N ILE A 35 15.96 1.20 -12.31
CA ILE A 35 15.29 -0.12 -12.18
C ILE A 35 16.27 -1.28 -12.50
N SER A 36 17.38 -0.99 -13.20
CA SER A 36 18.46 -1.93 -13.52
C SER A 36 19.58 -2.09 -12.47
N ASP A 37 19.75 -1.18 -11.49
CA ASP A 37 20.80 -1.30 -10.46
C ASP A 37 20.21 -1.34 -9.04
N THR A 38 19.93 -2.57 -8.62
CA THR A 38 19.13 -2.92 -7.44
C THR A 38 19.81 -2.65 -6.11
N ARG A 39 21.14 -2.67 -6.07
CA ARG A 39 21.92 -2.40 -4.85
C ARG A 39 22.04 -0.89 -4.64
N LYS A 40 22.35 -0.16 -5.72
CA LYS A 40 22.54 1.28 -5.67
C LYS A 40 21.27 2.02 -5.24
N SER A 41 20.12 1.72 -5.84
CA SER A 41 18.85 2.39 -5.50
C SER A 41 18.46 2.24 -4.02
N ARG A 42 18.64 1.03 -3.46
CA ARG A 42 18.41 0.77 -2.04
C ARG A 42 19.39 1.55 -1.16
N ASP A 43 20.67 1.54 -1.50
CA ASP A 43 21.71 2.19 -0.70
C ASP A 43 21.55 3.72 -0.73
N ASP A 44 21.22 4.30 -1.89
CA ASP A 44 20.91 5.72 -2.07
C ASP A 44 19.66 6.12 -1.26
N TYR A 45 18.57 5.34 -1.32
CA TYR A 45 17.39 5.59 -0.50
C TYR A 45 17.70 5.49 1.01
N THR A 46 18.53 4.53 1.40
CA THR A 46 18.92 4.36 2.80
C THR A 46 19.75 5.55 3.29
N ALA A 47 20.65 6.08 2.46
CA ALA A 47 21.42 7.28 2.75
C ALA A 47 20.52 8.52 2.86
N TYR A 48 19.54 8.67 1.97
CA TYR A 48 18.54 9.72 2.04
C TYR A 48 17.73 9.65 3.35
N ALA A 49 17.18 8.48 3.67
CA ALA A 49 16.46 8.26 4.92
C ALA A 49 17.33 8.59 6.15
N GLU A 50 18.61 8.21 6.12
CA GLU A 50 19.56 8.56 7.18
C GLU A 50 19.71 10.07 7.36
N ALA A 51 19.85 10.81 6.25
CA ALA A 51 19.98 12.26 6.29
C ALA A 51 18.73 12.91 6.91
N CYS A 52 17.54 12.39 6.61
CA CYS A 52 16.29 12.83 7.23
C CYS A 52 16.24 12.53 8.73
N PHE A 53 16.58 11.29 9.13
CA PHE A 53 16.59 10.89 10.55
C PHE A 53 17.57 11.74 11.36
N LYS A 54 18.77 11.99 10.83
CA LYS A 54 19.78 12.85 11.47
C LYS A 54 19.28 14.28 11.64
N SER A 55 18.65 14.84 10.61
CA SER A 55 18.27 16.26 10.56
C SER A 55 17.00 16.60 11.33
N PHE A 56 16.03 15.68 11.39
CA PHE A 56 14.69 15.98 11.89
C PHE A 56 14.18 15.06 13.00
N GLY A 57 14.88 13.96 13.30
CA GLY A 57 14.39 12.96 14.24
C GLY A 57 14.43 13.37 15.72
N ASP A 58 15.06 14.50 16.02
CA ASP A 58 14.89 15.19 17.30
C ASP A 58 13.41 15.58 17.54
N ARG A 59 12.69 15.96 16.47
CA ARG A 59 11.30 16.46 16.51
C ARG A 59 10.27 15.51 15.88
N VAL A 60 10.60 14.87 14.75
CA VAL A 60 9.69 13.96 14.04
C VAL A 60 9.60 12.63 14.80
N LYS A 61 8.39 12.21 15.14
CA LYS A 61 8.13 10.96 15.90
C LYS A 61 7.35 9.92 15.12
N HIS A 62 6.86 10.25 13.94
CA HIS A 62 6.20 9.31 13.04
C HIS A 62 6.80 9.43 11.64
N TRP A 63 7.50 8.38 11.22
CA TRP A 63 8.15 8.31 9.93
C TRP A 63 7.37 7.39 9.00
N VAL A 64 6.97 7.92 7.85
CA VAL A 64 6.46 7.12 6.73
C VAL A 64 7.59 7.00 5.73
N THR A 65 8.01 5.78 5.44
CA THR A 65 9.07 5.51 4.46
C THR A 65 8.62 5.85 3.04
N VAL A 66 7.56 5.20 2.59
CA VAL A 66 7.02 5.33 1.24
C VAL A 66 5.52 5.55 1.32
N ASN A 67 5.02 6.52 0.55
CA ASN A 67 3.61 6.79 0.39
C ASN A 67 3.06 6.12 -0.88
N GLU A 68 2.05 5.27 -0.73
CA GLU A 68 1.27 4.66 -1.80
C GLU A 68 2.10 3.94 -2.87
N PRO A 69 3.08 3.09 -2.51
CA PRO A 69 3.90 2.38 -3.49
C PRO A 69 3.07 1.47 -4.42
N ASN A 70 1.89 1.06 -3.96
CA ASN A 70 0.95 0.24 -4.71
C ASN A 70 0.26 0.98 -5.86
N ILE A 71 0.11 2.31 -5.81
CA ILE A 71 -0.41 3.07 -6.95
C ILE A 71 0.69 3.70 -7.79
N GLU A 72 1.83 4.07 -7.18
CA GLU A 72 2.96 4.65 -7.91
C GLU A 72 3.51 3.66 -8.95
N THR A 73 3.59 2.38 -8.59
CA THR A 73 4.04 1.31 -9.51
C THR A 73 3.07 1.08 -10.67
N ILE A 74 1.76 1.06 -10.41
CA ILE A 74 0.73 0.89 -11.45
C ILE A 74 0.62 2.15 -12.34
N GLY A 75 0.65 3.33 -11.73
CA GLY A 75 0.53 4.59 -12.45
C GLY A 75 1.77 4.89 -13.29
N GLY A 76 2.97 4.63 -12.76
CA GLY A 76 4.23 5.01 -13.37
C GLY A 76 4.80 4.01 -14.37
N LEU A 77 4.56 2.71 -14.15
CA LEU A 77 5.23 1.60 -14.86
C LEU A 77 4.29 0.60 -15.52
N ASP A 78 2.98 0.74 -15.33
CA ASP A 78 1.97 -0.08 -16.02
C ASP A 78 1.14 0.78 -16.98
N SER A 79 0.32 1.69 -16.45
CA SER A 79 -0.54 2.57 -17.26
C SER A 79 0.20 3.78 -17.83
N GLY A 80 1.34 4.15 -17.24
CA GLY A 80 2.17 5.28 -17.66
C GLY A 80 1.54 6.66 -17.47
N VAL A 81 0.52 6.80 -16.63
CA VAL A 81 -0.15 8.09 -16.35
C VAL A 81 0.56 8.92 -15.28
N LEU A 82 1.46 8.31 -14.51
CA LEU A 82 2.35 8.98 -13.55
C LEU A 82 3.80 8.91 -14.07
N PRO A 83 4.70 9.79 -13.60
CA PRO A 83 6.13 9.60 -13.80
C PRO A 83 6.60 8.21 -13.33
N PRO A 84 7.60 7.59 -13.99
CA PRO A 84 8.37 8.08 -15.15
C PRO A 84 7.68 7.84 -16.51
N GLN A 85 6.38 7.55 -16.54
CA GLN A 85 5.58 7.32 -17.75
C GLN A 85 6.15 6.21 -18.62
N ARG A 86 6.37 5.04 -18.00
CA ARG A 86 6.80 3.82 -18.71
C ARG A 86 5.63 2.86 -18.77
N CYS A 87 5.43 2.27 -19.95
CA CYS A 87 4.38 1.30 -20.19
C CYS A 87 4.57 0.61 -21.54
N SER A 88 3.80 -0.45 -21.79
CA SER A 88 3.72 -1.15 -23.07
C SER A 88 2.34 -1.01 -23.71
N HIS A 89 2.29 -1.01 -25.04
CA HIS A 89 1.04 -1.21 -25.76
C HIS A 89 0.52 -2.64 -25.50
N PRO A 90 -0.79 -2.88 -25.27
CA PRO A 90 -1.90 -1.92 -25.38
C PRO A 90 -2.29 -1.20 -24.08
N PHE A 91 -1.58 -1.42 -22.97
CA PHE A 91 -1.96 -0.94 -21.64
C PHE A 91 -1.76 0.57 -21.43
N GLY A 92 -0.83 1.16 -22.19
CA GLY A 92 -0.67 2.61 -22.30
C GLY A 92 0.03 3.02 -23.58
N ASN A 93 0.29 4.33 -23.72
CA ASN A 93 0.87 4.94 -24.93
C ASN A 93 2.25 5.56 -24.67
N CYS A 94 3.12 4.81 -23.98
CA CYS A 94 4.48 5.25 -23.66
C CYS A 94 5.46 4.86 -24.77
N THR A 95 6.54 5.61 -24.90
CA THR A 95 7.61 5.33 -25.88
C THR A 95 8.58 4.25 -25.42
N ARG A 96 8.52 3.85 -24.14
CA ARG A 96 9.39 2.86 -23.50
C ARG A 96 8.71 2.27 -22.27
N GLY A 97 9.15 1.09 -21.85
CA GLY A 97 8.65 0.42 -20.64
C GLY A 97 8.18 -1.00 -20.92
N ASP A 98 8.02 -1.76 -19.84
CA ASP A 98 7.45 -3.09 -19.85
C ASP A 98 6.39 -3.22 -18.75
N SER A 99 5.12 -2.97 -19.10
CA SER A 99 3.98 -3.10 -18.17
C SER A 99 3.81 -4.52 -17.63
N THR A 100 4.40 -5.51 -18.31
CA THR A 100 4.33 -6.91 -17.92
C THR A 100 5.33 -7.26 -16.81
N THR A 101 6.40 -6.48 -16.60
CA THR A 101 7.45 -6.81 -15.61
C THR A 101 7.83 -5.66 -14.67
N GLU A 102 7.90 -4.42 -15.17
CA GLU A 102 8.43 -3.28 -14.43
C GLU A 102 7.69 -2.98 -13.12
N PRO A 103 6.33 -3.03 -13.05
CA PRO A 103 5.61 -2.81 -11.80
C PRO A 103 6.02 -3.78 -10.68
N TYR A 104 6.35 -5.03 -11.03
CA TYR A 104 6.75 -6.05 -10.06
C TYR A 104 8.18 -5.87 -9.57
N ILE A 105 9.11 -5.57 -10.48
CA ILE A 105 10.51 -5.27 -10.15
C ILE A 105 10.58 -4.04 -9.24
N ALA A 106 9.83 -3.02 -9.60
CA ALA A 106 9.64 -1.80 -8.84
C ALA A 106 9.13 -2.01 -7.41
N ALA A 107 7.97 -2.67 -7.27
CA ALA A 107 7.38 -2.95 -5.96
C ALA A 107 8.34 -3.75 -5.07
N HIS A 108 9.09 -4.69 -5.67
CA HIS A 108 10.12 -5.45 -4.97
C HIS A 108 11.22 -4.55 -4.41
N HIS A 109 11.75 -3.62 -5.19
CA HIS A 109 12.79 -2.71 -4.71
C HIS A 109 12.27 -1.70 -3.68
N LEU A 110 11.05 -1.21 -3.83
CA LEU A 110 10.42 -0.35 -2.81
C LEU A 110 10.29 -1.08 -1.46
N LEU A 111 9.90 -2.36 -1.45
CA LEU A 111 9.83 -3.17 -0.23
C LEU A 111 11.22 -3.33 0.42
N LEU A 112 12.26 -3.58 -0.38
CA LEU A 112 13.62 -3.72 0.13
C LEU A 112 14.19 -2.40 0.65
N ALA A 113 13.92 -1.29 -0.04
CA ALA A 113 14.31 0.06 0.37
C ALA A 113 13.62 0.45 1.69
N HIS A 114 12.31 0.20 1.79
CA HIS A 114 11.53 0.32 3.02
C HIS A 114 12.18 -0.46 4.19
N ALA A 115 12.41 -1.76 4.01
CA ALA A 115 13.00 -2.60 5.05
C ALA A 115 14.42 -2.16 5.46
N SER A 116 15.20 -1.65 4.50
CA SER A 116 16.54 -1.09 4.75
C SER A 116 16.47 0.17 5.63
N ALA A 117 15.61 1.13 5.29
CA ALA A 117 15.42 2.35 6.08
C ALA A 117 14.89 2.06 7.48
N VAL A 118 13.95 1.11 7.62
CA VAL A 118 13.44 0.67 8.93
C VAL A 118 14.54 0.03 9.77
N SER A 119 15.33 -0.86 9.17
CA SER A 119 16.45 -1.52 9.86
C SER A 119 17.45 -0.49 10.38
N LEU A 120 17.79 0.50 9.56
CA LEU A 120 18.68 1.61 9.94
C LEU A 120 18.08 2.44 11.08
N TYR A 121 16.81 2.84 10.96
CA TYR A 121 16.12 3.65 11.98
C TYR A 121 16.12 2.94 13.33
N ARG A 122 15.73 1.66 13.36
CA ARG A 122 15.71 0.85 14.58
C ARG A 122 17.10 0.68 15.20
N ALA A 123 18.12 0.42 14.37
CA ALA A 123 19.48 0.17 14.83
C ALA A 123 20.16 1.42 15.41
N LYS A 124 19.92 2.61 14.83
CA LYS A 124 20.72 3.81 15.11
C LYS A 124 19.96 4.96 15.77
N TYR A 125 18.65 5.07 15.52
CA TYR A 125 17.89 6.28 15.86
C TYR A 125 16.72 6.02 16.82
N GLN A 126 16.05 4.87 16.74
CA GLN A 126 14.80 4.65 17.48
C GLN A 126 14.98 4.73 19.01
N ALA A 127 16.07 4.19 19.55
CA ALA A 127 16.33 4.23 21.00
C ALA A 127 16.50 5.66 21.54
N THR A 128 17.10 6.56 20.77
CA THR A 128 17.38 7.95 21.17
C THR A 128 16.24 8.89 20.80
N GLN A 129 15.70 8.74 19.59
CA GLN A 129 14.66 9.62 19.04
C GLN A 129 13.25 9.22 19.49
N ARG A 130 13.04 7.97 19.88
CA ARG A 130 11.78 7.43 20.42
C ARG A 130 10.57 7.60 19.48
N GLY A 131 10.80 7.69 18.17
CA GLY A 131 9.72 7.70 17.17
C GLY A 131 9.36 6.31 16.65
N GLN A 132 8.29 6.24 15.89
CA GLN A 132 7.80 5.07 15.17
C GLN A 132 8.03 5.21 13.67
N ILE A 133 8.20 4.09 12.98
CA ILE A 133 8.40 4.07 11.52
C ILE A 133 7.46 3.08 10.84
N GLY A 134 6.91 3.46 9.69
CA GLY A 134 5.92 2.66 8.97
C GLY A 134 5.91 2.93 7.47
N ILE A 135 4.84 2.48 6.84
CA ILE A 135 4.54 2.65 5.42
C ILE A 135 3.09 3.07 5.26
N THR A 136 2.77 3.82 4.22
CA THR A 136 1.39 4.20 3.90
C THR A 136 1.01 3.61 2.55
N LEU A 137 -0.12 2.90 2.47
CA LEU A 137 -0.65 2.33 1.23
C LEU A 137 -1.90 3.08 0.79
N LEU A 138 -2.15 3.13 -0.52
CA LEU A 138 -3.46 3.51 -1.03
C LEU A 138 -4.42 2.37 -0.70
N GLY A 139 -5.46 2.67 0.07
CA GLY A 139 -6.38 1.67 0.61
C GLY A 139 -7.60 1.46 -0.26
N TRP A 140 -7.49 1.33 -1.59
CA TRP A 140 -8.67 0.97 -2.40
C TRP A 140 -9.17 -0.41 -2.00
N TRP A 141 -10.38 -0.44 -1.45
CA TRP A 141 -11.03 -1.69 -1.09
C TRP A 141 -11.86 -2.19 -2.27
N HIS A 142 -11.65 -3.44 -2.67
CA HIS A 142 -12.36 -4.05 -3.78
C HIS A 142 -13.53 -4.88 -3.28
N GLU A 143 -14.71 -4.59 -3.80
CA GLU A 143 -15.95 -5.34 -3.61
C GLU A 143 -16.40 -5.97 -4.93
N PRO A 144 -17.12 -7.11 -4.89
CA PRO A 144 -17.60 -7.73 -6.10
C PRO A 144 -18.59 -6.83 -6.86
N ALA A 145 -18.48 -6.80 -8.19
CA ALA A 145 -19.39 -6.03 -9.04
C ALA A 145 -20.81 -6.60 -9.07
N THR A 146 -20.97 -7.90 -8.89
CA THR A 146 -22.24 -8.64 -8.82
C THR A 146 -22.17 -9.71 -7.72
N ASP A 147 -23.29 -10.37 -7.41
CA ASP A 147 -23.33 -11.49 -6.46
C ASP A 147 -22.74 -12.81 -7.02
N SER A 148 -22.12 -12.77 -8.20
CA SER A 148 -21.47 -13.94 -8.80
C SER A 148 -20.23 -14.37 -8.01
N SER A 149 -19.96 -15.67 -8.02
CA SER A 149 -18.79 -16.26 -7.36
C SER A 149 -17.47 -15.78 -7.99
N GLU A 150 -17.52 -15.48 -9.28
CA GLU A 150 -16.45 -15.02 -10.13
C GLU A 150 -16.01 -13.61 -9.73
N ASP A 151 -16.97 -12.69 -9.55
CA ASP A 151 -16.71 -11.33 -9.07
C ASP A 151 -16.24 -11.32 -7.62
N ALA A 152 -16.79 -12.20 -6.77
CA ALA A 152 -16.33 -12.37 -5.39
C ALA A 152 -14.86 -12.82 -5.33
N ALA A 153 -14.48 -13.77 -6.19
CA ALA A 153 -13.10 -14.22 -6.32
C ALA A 153 -12.22 -13.10 -6.92
N ALA A 154 -12.71 -12.33 -7.88
CA ALA A 154 -11.99 -11.19 -8.47
C ALA A 154 -11.72 -10.08 -7.43
N ALA A 155 -12.72 -9.72 -6.64
CA ALA A 155 -12.57 -8.73 -5.56
C ALA A 155 -11.54 -9.16 -4.52
N THR A 156 -11.58 -10.44 -4.10
CA THR A 156 -10.58 -11.00 -3.17
C THR A 156 -9.18 -10.92 -3.76
N ARG A 157 -9.00 -11.35 -5.01
CA ARG A 157 -7.70 -11.26 -5.70
C ARG A 157 -7.22 -9.83 -5.86
N MET A 158 -8.10 -8.88 -6.17
CA MET A 158 -7.71 -7.48 -6.28
C MET A 158 -7.24 -6.90 -4.94
N ASN A 159 -7.83 -7.31 -3.83
CA ASN A 159 -7.32 -6.91 -2.51
C ASN A 159 -5.94 -7.51 -2.21
N ASP A 160 -5.68 -8.76 -2.63
CA ASP A 160 -4.34 -9.37 -2.55
C ASP A 160 -3.33 -8.66 -3.45
N PHE A 161 -3.70 -8.31 -4.69
CA PHE A 161 -2.84 -7.58 -5.62
C PHE A 161 -2.63 -6.11 -5.24
N HIS A 162 -3.54 -5.49 -4.49
CA HIS A 162 -3.46 -4.06 -4.15
C HIS A 162 -2.88 -3.80 -2.76
N ILE A 163 -3.46 -4.39 -1.71
CA ILE A 163 -3.00 -4.23 -0.32
C ILE A 163 -2.04 -5.36 0.04
N GLY A 164 -2.39 -6.61 -0.31
CA GLY A 164 -1.60 -7.80 -0.01
C GLY A 164 -0.20 -7.76 -0.65
N TRP A 165 -0.06 -7.14 -1.81
CA TRP A 165 1.21 -7.05 -2.54
C TRP A 165 2.33 -6.42 -1.72
N PHE A 166 2.01 -5.47 -0.85
CA PHE A 166 2.95 -4.86 0.08
C PHE A 166 2.80 -5.41 1.51
N MET A 167 1.58 -5.59 2.02
CA MET A 167 1.40 -6.04 3.40
C MET A 167 1.79 -7.49 3.65
N HIS A 168 1.59 -8.39 2.68
CA HIS A 168 1.90 -9.81 2.87
C HIS A 168 3.41 -10.05 3.01
N PRO A 169 4.31 -9.43 2.20
CA PRO A 169 5.74 -9.47 2.47
C PRO A 169 6.14 -8.90 3.83
N LEU A 170 5.52 -7.81 4.25
CA LEU A 170 5.83 -7.16 5.54
C LEU A 170 5.33 -7.98 6.75
N VAL A 171 4.39 -8.91 6.57
CA VAL A 171 3.88 -9.76 7.65
C VAL A 171 4.51 -11.15 7.62
N TYR A 172 4.65 -11.74 6.43
CA TYR A 172 5.00 -13.14 6.25
C TYR A 172 6.34 -13.37 5.53
N GLY A 173 6.95 -12.32 4.98
CA GLY A 173 8.25 -12.40 4.32
C GLY A 173 8.21 -12.86 2.87
N ASP A 174 7.02 -12.98 2.29
CA ASP A 174 6.82 -13.31 0.87
C ASP A 174 5.52 -12.68 0.33
N TYR A 175 5.34 -12.64 -1.00
CA TYR A 175 4.12 -12.17 -1.65
C TYR A 175 2.93 -13.12 -1.44
N PRO A 176 1.67 -12.65 -1.65
CA PRO A 176 0.51 -13.52 -1.61
C PRO A 176 0.63 -14.71 -2.59
N ALA A 177 0.20 -15.89 -2.16
CA ALA A 177 0.28 -17.11 -2.98
C ALA A 177 -0.44 -16.97 -4.33
N VAL A 178 -1.52 -16.19 -4.39
CA VAL A 178 -2.26 -15.91 -5.63
C VAL A 178 -1.48 -15.05 -6.61
N MET A 179 -0.60 -14.16 -6.14
CA MET A 179 0.30 -13.41 -7.00
C MET A 179 1.40 -14.31 -7.55
N ARG A 180 2.00 -15.16 -6.70
CA ARG A 180 3.01 -16.15 -7.12
C ARG A 180 2.48 -17.04 -8.24
N SER A 181 1.26 -17.57 -8.10
CA SER A 181 0.68 -18.47 -9.11
C SER A 181 0.26 -17.77 -10.40
N ARG A 182 -0.19 -16.51 -10.33
CA ARG A 182 -0.72 -15.79 -11.50
C ARG A 182 0.33 -15.01 -12.27
N VAL A 183 1.21 -14.30 -11.55
CA VAL A 183 2.29 -13.51 -12.16
C VAL A 183 3.43 -14.42 -12.60
N GLY A 184 3.74 -15.45 -11.79
CA GLY A 184 4.79 -16.43 -12.09
C GLY A 184 6.17 -15.81 -12.04
N ALA A 185 7.04 -16.19 -13.00
CA ALA A 185 8.44 -15.77 -13.07
C ALA A 185 8.68 -14.26 -13.20
N ARG A 186 7.63 -13.48 -13.51
CA ARG A 186 7.71 -12.01 -13.59
C ARG A 186 7.66 -11.35 -12.21
N LEU A 187 7.22 -12.07 -11.18
CA LEU A 187 7.25 -11.62 -9.79
C LEU A 187 8.59 -12.02 -9.17
N PRO A 188 9.46 -11.06 -8.79
CA PRO A 188 10.77 -11.41 -8.25
C PRO A 188 10.69 -12.26 -6.97
N ASP A 189 11.63 -13.17 -6.80
CA ASP A 189 11.77 -13.93 -5.56
C ASP A 189 12.57 -13.15 -4.53
N PHE A 190 12.14 -13.20 -3.28
CA PHE A 190 12.98 -12.75 -2.17
C PHE A 190 14.01 -13.82 -1.88
N THR A 191 15.28 -13.43 -1.83
CA THR A 191 16.32 -14.28 -1.24
C THR A 191 16.00 -14.56 0.23
N ALA A 192 16.57 -15.63 0.79
CA ALA A 192 16.37 -15.96 2.21
C ALA A 192 16.77 -14.82 3.16
N GLU A 193 17.77 -14.00 2.79
CA GLU A 193 18.17 -12.83 3.57
C GLU A 193 17.17 -11.69 3.49
N GLN A 194 16.62 -11.41 2.31
CA GLN A 194 15.59 -10.39 2.12
C GLN A 194 14.29 -10.78 2.83
N SER A 195 13.85 -12.03 2.66
CA SER A 195 12.64 -12.56 3.29
C SER A 195 12.71 -12.47 4.82
N LYS A 196 13.88 -12.65 5.44
CA LYS A 196 14.07 -12.48 6.89
C LYS A 196 13.97 -11.03 7.38
N LYS A 197 14.18 -10.04 6.51
CA LYS A 197 14.20 -8.61 6.88
C LYS A 197 12.84 -7.92 6.75
N LEU A 198 11.90 -8.52 6.03
CA LEU A 198 10.58 -7.93 5.76
C LEU A 198 9.57 -8.10 6.91
N PRO A 199 9.40 -9.29 7.53
CA PRO A 199 8.44 -9.50 8.60
C PRO A 199 8.62 -8.51 9.75
N GLY A 200 7.57 -7.75 10.04
CA GLY A 200 7.55 -6.76 11.12
C GLY A 200 8.44 -5.55 10.87
N SER A 201 8.85 -5.25 9.63
CA SER A 201 9.59 -4.03 9.30
C SER A 201 8.72 -2.77 9.32
N PHE A 202 7.76 -2.68 10.23
CA PHE A 202 6.94 -1.50 10.48
C PHE A 202 6.47 -1.51 11.94
N ASP A 203 6.27 -0.33 12.50
CA ASP A 203 5.62 -0.10 13.80
C ASP A 203 4.13 0.23 13.60
N PHE A 204 3.78 0.80 12.44
CA PHE A 204 2.42 1.09 12.00
C PHE A 204 2.28 0.93 10.48
N ALA A 205 1.05 0.71 10.02
CA ALA A 205 0.69 0.78 8.59
C ALA A 205 -0.41 1.84 8.41
N GLY A 206 -0.15 2.82 7.56
CA GLY A 206 -1.11 3.85 7.16
C GLY A 206 -1.92 3.43 5.95
N PHE A 207 -3.18 3.86 5.88
CA PHE A 207 -4.05 3.64 4.72
C PHE A 207 -4.68 4.95 4.28
N ASN A 208 -4.35 5.39 3.08
CA ASN A 208 -5.05 6.49 2.42
C ASN A 208 -6.30 5.92 1.77
N HIS A 209 -7.47 6.09 2.39
CA HIS A 209 -8.71 5.52 1.88
C HIS A 209 -9.61 6.60 1.26
N TYR A 210 -10.00 6.39 0.01
CA TYR A 210 -10.82 7.35 -0.75
C TYR A 210 -12.11 6.76 -1.30
N LEU A 211 -12.09 5.50 -1.74
CA LEU A 211 -13.20 4.87 -2.44
C LEU A 211 -13.15 3.35 -2.34
N VAL A 212 -14.31 2.75 -2.59
CA VAL A 212 -14.51 1.32 -2.80
C VAL A 212 -14.62 1.09 -4.31
N VAL A 213 -13.88 0.11 -4.82
CA VAL A 213 -13.83 -0.22 -6.25
C VAL A 213 -14.63 -1.50 -6.50
N ARG A 214 -15.49 -1.50 -7.52
CA ARG A 214 -16.18 -2.71 -7.95
C ARG A 214 -15.26 -3.51 -8.89
N ALA A 215 -14.93 -4.72 -8.47
CA ALA A 215 -14.12 -5.66 -9.22
C ALA A 215 -15.03 -6.65 -9.94
N ARG A 216 -14.85 -6.75 -11.26
CA ARG A 216 -15.51 -7.73 -12.11
C ARG A 216 -14.49 -8.74 -12.62
N ALA A 217 -14.81 -10.03 -12.61
CA ALA A 217 -13.99 -11.05 -13.26
C ALA A 217 -13.86 -10.75 -14.77
N HIS A 218 -12.71 -11.05 -15.36
CA HIS A 218 -12.46 -10.73 -16.75
C HIS A 218 -11.98 -11.93 -17.56
N ASP A 219 -12.90 -12.56 -18.29
CA ASP A 219 -12.71 -13.94 -18.75
C ASP A 219 -11.59 -14.17 -19.78
N SER A 220 -11.12 -13.12 -20.47
CA SER A 220 -10.25 -13.24 -21.63
C SER A 220 -8.78 -12.84 -21.42
N ALA A 221 -8.40 -12.28 -20.26
CA ALA A 221 -7.06 -11.69 -20.10
C ALA A 221 -5.99 -12.63 -19.51
N PHE A 222 -6.35 -13.66 -18.72
CA PHE A 222 -5.32 -14.47 -18.05
C PHE A 222 -4.55 -15.39 -19.02
N ASN A 223 -5.17 -15.79 -20.14
CA ASN A 223 -4.56 -16.71 -21.09
C ASN A 223 -3.70 -16.01 -22.15
N THR A 224 -3.59 -14.68 -22.13
CA THR A 224 -2.73 -13.94 -23.06
C THR A 224 -1.26 -14.03 -22.63
N LYS A 225 -0.34 -14.01 -23.59
CA LYS A 225 1.11 -14.00 -23.31
C LYS A 225 1.57 -12.67 -22.71
N GLN A 226 0.97 -11.57 -23.15
CA GLN A 226 1.24 -10.23 -22.66
C GLN A 226 0.12 -9.82 -21.70
N ARG A 227 0.49 -9.50 -20.46
CA ARG A 227 -0.44 -9.21 -19.36
C ARG A 227 0.11 -8.08 -18.50
N ASP A 228 -0.75 -7.15 -18.13
CA ASP A 228 -0.47 -6.12 -17.15
C ASP A 228 -0.93 -6.56 -15.74
N TYR A 229 -0.83 -5.65 -14.78
CA TYR A 229 -1.24 -5.90 -13.40
C TYR A 229 -2.70 -6.36 -13.27
N TYR A 230 -3.61 -5.74 -14.02
CA TYR A 230 -5.05 -6.06 -13.96
C TYR A 230 -5.38 -7.39 -14.64
N ALA A 231 -4.72 -7.69 -15.78
CA ALA A 231 -4.84 -8.98 -16.46
C ALA A 231 -4.35 -10.14 -15.57
N ASP A 232 -3.26 -9.94 -14.81
CA ASP A 232 -2.77 -10.95 -13.87
C ASP A 232 -3.73 -11.16 -12.70
N ALA A 233 -4.31 -10.08 -12.16
CA ALA A 233 -5.36 -10.18 -11.15
C ALA A 233 -6.67 -10.80 -11.71
N TYR A 234 -6.82 -10.82 -13.04
CA TYR A 234 -8.00 -11.26 -13.79
C TYR A 234 -9.25 -10.52 -13.31
N ALA A 235 -9.15 -9.20 -13.35
CA ALA A 235 -10.22 -8.32 -12.94
C ALA A 235 -10.21 -7.01 -13.72
N ILE A 236 -11.40 -6.51 -14.05
CA ILE A 236 -11.60 -5.11 -14.40
C ILE A 236 -12.02 -4.37 -13.14
N ALA A 237 -11.28 -3.31 -12.83
CA ALA A 237 -11.58 -2.40 -11.74
C ALA A 237 -12.30 -1.17 -12.30
N SER A 238 -13.62 -1.05 -12.09
CA SER A 238 -14.38 0.08 -12.59
C SER A 238 -14.56 1.16 -11.53
N LYS A 239 -14.26 2.42 -11.89
CA LYS A 239 -14.36 3.60 -11.01
C LYS A 239 -15.82 4.04 -10.84
N TYR A 240 -16.65 3.23 -10.19
CA TYR A 240 -18.01 3.68 -9.83
C TYR A 240 -18.43 3.18 -8.45
N LEU A 241 -17.93 3.85 -7.41
CA LEU A 241 -18.74 4.34 -6.30
C LEU A 241 -17.97 5.44 -5.55
N VAL A 242 -18.30 6.71 -5.81
CA VAL A 242 -17.98 7.76 -4.82
C VAL A 242 -18.99 7.57 -3.70
N LEU A 243 -18.59 6.92 -2.61
CA LEU A 243 -19.34 6.97 -1.37
C LEU A 243 -19.34 8.43 -0.91
N ARG A 244 -20.42 9.16 -1.18
CA ARG A 244 -20.65 10.47 -0.57
C ARG A 244 -20.90 10.24 0.92
N ILE A 245 -19.85 10.33 1.73
CA ILE A 245 -19.99 10.47 3.18
C ILE A 245 -20.61 11.86 3.41
N ARG A 246 -21.94 11.94 3.56
CA ARG A 246 -22.59 13.14 4.09
C ARG A 246 -22.43 13.13 5.60
N CYS A 247 -21.35 13.75 6.11
CA CYS A 247 -21.31 14.15 7.51
C CYS A 247 -22.12 15.43 7.67
N SER A 248 -23.36 15.33 8.16
CA SER A 248 -24.07 16.49 8.69
C SER A 248 -23.54 16.82 10.08
N HIS A 249 -22.95 18.00 10.25
CA HIS A 249 -22.47 18.54 11.52
C HIS A 249 -23.59 18.63 12.57
N LEU A 250 -23.40 18.01 13.75
CA LEU A 250 -23.30 18.66 15.07
C LEU A 250 -23.16 17.59 16.18
N SER A 251 -22.21 17.81 17.09
CA SER A 251 -22.06 17.25 18.45
C SER A 251 -21.98 15.73 18.67
N LEU A 252 -20.80 15.31 19.13
CA LEU A 252 -20.50 14.20 20.07
C LEU A 252 -21.23 12.85 19.88
N PHE A 253 -20.42 11.83 19.56
CA PHE A 253 -20.74 10.44 19.20
C PHE A 253 -21.14 10.21 17.74
N GLU A 254 -20.12 9.89 16.94
CA GLU A 254 -20.24 9.54 15.53
C GLU A 254 -21.13 8.30 15.32
N LYS A 255 -22.22 8.48 14.57
CA LYS A 255 -22.92 7.41 13.85
C LYS A 255 -22.87 7.76 12.37
N CYS A 256 -21.96 7.15 11.61
CA CYS A 256 -21.99 7.21 10.15
C CYS A 256 -23.01 6.19 9.63
N VAL A 257 -24.02 6.67 8.91
CA VAL A 257 -24.99 5.81 8.21
C VAL A 257 -24.55 5.70 6.75
N ILE A 258 -24.30 4.47 6.29
CA ILE A 258 -24.05 4.14 4.89
C ILE A 258 -25.40 4.02 4.20
N THR A 259 -25.68 4.85 3.19
CA THR A 259 -26.86 4.68 2.32
C THR A 259 -26.41 4.45 0.88
N ASP A 260 -26.96 3.40 0.27
CA ASP A 260 -26.86 3.12 -1.16
C ASP A 260 -27.83 4.05 -1.91
N ALA A 261 -27.32 4.78 -2.91
CA ALA A 261 -28.14 5.69 -3.74
C ALA A 261 -28.90 4.96 -4.86
N SER A 262 -28.74 3.64 -5.01
CA SER A 262 -29.39 2.85 -6.07
C SER A 262 -30.59 2.01 -5.61
N GLN A 263 -30.91 1.97 -4.31
CA GLN A 263 -32.02 1.18 -3.75
C GLN A 263 -32.68 1.91 -2.57
N PRO A 264 -33.75 2.72 -2.78
CA PRO A 264 -34.33 3.57 -1.73
C PRO A 264 -35.17 2.85 -0.65
N HIS A 265 -35.25 1.51 -0.62
CA HIS A 265 -36.22 0.79 0.21
C HIS A 265 -35.68 -0.21 1.25
N LEU A 266 -34.38 -0.23 1.57
CA LEU A 266 -33.83 -1.13 2.59
C LEU A 266 -33.13 -0.37 3.73
N THR A 267 -33.88 0.38 4.53
CA THR A 267 -33.35 1.26 5.59
C THR A 267 -33.03 0.59 6.93
N ASN A 268 -33.19 -0.72 7.11
CA ASN A 268 -33.12 -1.33 8.46
C ASN A 268 -32.05 -2.42 8.71
N MET A 269 -31.00 -2.55 7.88
CA MET A 269 -29.93 -3.56 8.11
C MET A 269 -28.48 -3.03 8.18
N HIS A 270 -28.24 -1.72 8.09
CA HIS A 270 -26.87 -1.20 7.87
C HIS A 270 -26.04 -0.95 9.13
N HIS A 271 -26.60 -0.96 10.33
CA HIS A 271 -25.82 -0.78 11.57
C HIS A 271 -24.92 -1.98 11.91
N PHE A 272 -25.20 -3.17 11.39
CA PHE A 272 -24.39 -4.36 11.66
C PHE A 272 -23.14 -4.43 10.75
N LEU A 273 -23.21 -3.88 9.53
CA LEU A 273 -22.17 -4.07 8.51
C LEU A 273 -20.91 -3.22 8.74
N ALA A 274 -21.01 -1.99 9.25
CA ALA A 274 -19.83 -1.16 9.51
C ALA A 274 -18.95 -1.72 10.65
N TRP A 275 -19.58 -2.25 11.71
CA TRP A 275 -18.87 -2.94 12.78
C TRP A 275 -18.32 -4.30 12.31
N VAL A 276 -19.04 -5.00 11.43
CA VAL A 276 -18.57 -6.24 10.80
C VAL A 276 -17.46 -5.99 9.78
N GLN A 277 -17.37 -4.86 9.07
CA GLN A 277 -16.29 -4.60 8.10
C GLN A 277 -14.95 -4.35 8.81
N ILE A 278 -14.95 -3.56 9.89
CA ILE A 278 -13.80 -3.43 10.78
C ILE A 278 -13.50 -4.78 11.46
N ARG A 279 -14.52 -5.49 11.96
CA ARG A 279 -14.33 -6.85 12.51
C ARG A 279 -13.95 -7.90 11.47
N SER A 280 -14.20 -7.74 10.18
CA SER A 280 -13.87 -8.68 9.10
C SER A 280 -12.44 -8.46 8.64
N MET A 281 -12.00 -7.20 8.58
CA MET A 281 -10.58 -6.84 8.54
C MET A 281 -9.83 -7.39 9.77
N ILE A 282 -10.43 -7.34 10.97
CA ILE A 282 -9.83 -7.85 12.22
C ILE A 282 -9.94 -9.38 12.35
N SER A 283 -11.01 -10.03 11.87
CA SER A 283 -11.26 -11.48 12.06
C SER A 283 -10.61 -12.34 11.00
N LYS A 284 -10.27 -11.78 9.83
CA LYS A 284 -9.42 -12.43 8.83
C LYS A 284 -7.94 -12.05 9.04
N ARG A 285 -7.39 -12.46 10.18
CA ARG A 285 -5.95 -12.66 10.47
C ARG A 285 -4.96 -11.56 10.05
N TYR A 286 -5.18 -10.32 10.48
CA TYR A 286 -4.12 -9.29 10.44
C TYR A 286 -4.09 -8.44 11.71
N LEU A 287 -3.94 -9.06 12.88
CA LEU A 287 -3.28 -8.44 14.03
C LEU A 287 -2.98 -9.47 15.13
N TYR A 288 -1.70 -9.63 15.48
CA TYR A 288 -1.27 -10.22 16.75
C TYR A 288 -0.56 -9.10 17.52
N ILE A 289 -1.29 -8.37 18.38
CA ILE A 289 -0.65 -7.49 19.35
C ILE A 289 -0.27 -8.34 20.56
N LYS A 290 1.04 -8.53 20.76
CA LYS A 290 1.59 -9.18 21.94
C LYS A 290 1.42 -8.24 23.15
N HIS A 291 0.35 -8.39 23.91
CA HIS A 291 0.21 -7.72 25.21
C HIS A 291 0.88 -8.57 26.30
N LYS A 292 1.87 -7.97 26.98
CA LYS A 292 2.54 -8.54 28.16
C LYS A 292 1.70 -8.12 29.38
N PRO A 293 1.19 -9.05 30.22
CA PRO A 293 0.41 -8.66 31.39
C PRO A 293 1.35 -8.22 32.52
N SER A 294 1.20 -6.98 32.99
CA SER A 294 1.78 -6.51 34.25
C SER A 294 0.70 -6.46 35.33
N GLY A 295 0.92 -7.30 36.35
CA GLY A 295 0.44 -7.27 37.74
C GLY A 295 -0.80 -6.47 38.13
N PHE A 296 -1.81 -7.19 38.62
CA PHE A 296 -2.79 -6.65 39.57
C PHE A 296 -2.17 -6.64 40.98
N ILE A 297 -2.15 -5.46 41.60
CA ILE A 297 -2.10 -5.30 43.06
C ILE A 297 -3.52 -4.94 43.48
N SER A 298 -4.15 -5.80 44.28
CA SER A 298 -5.41 -5.53 44.97
C SER A 298 -5.11 -4.87 46.31
N ASN A 299 -5.75 -3.74 46.61
CA ASN A 299 -5.98 -3.29 47.98
C ASN A 299 -7.48 -3.22 48.21
N ASP A 300 -7.84 -3.81 49.36
CA ASP A 300 -9.09 -3.75 50.14
C ASP A 300 -10.38 -4.34 49.54
#